data_AF-A0A1S2MBP0-F1
#
_entry.id   AF-A0A1S2MBP0-F1
#
_cell.length_a   1.000
_cell.length_b   1.000
_cell.length_c   1.000
_cell.angle_alpha   90.00
_cell.angle_beta   90.00
_cell.angle_gamma   90.00
#
_symmetry.space_group_name_H-M   'P 1'
#
loop_
_entity.id
_entity.type
_entity.pdbx_description
1 polymer ?
#
loop_
_entity_poly.entity_id
_entity_poly.type
_entity_poly.pdbx_seq_one_letter_code
_entity_poly.pdbx_strand_id
1 'polypeptide(L)'
;MIFEDLLTKERYPVANTYENISTPLPWYGTLGLLELFDNKYYFNGVRVMVDPQSLHSAATKIKELCRQENLSASEVMTYYFPELVGELLTEPTITGDHQEKEIIEYSVHYQIECDEQEVMAYLSKQFEANPSEQNEQQYSWVGDWYVYEDSELNLPIRIGNVYGMMLLKQRKLIFTSLLRDKATEFQSLVEANIPVKLLKMEQKKINIPFQAEFKNSVIAMDKQIPAYFSIYAQNSTLLNVDEPIPMYNDLSLHSLIETDRADQADLWLKQSEYKLFKNVFEQFGEVEITADFNTVRKKLNLPISLFVTGGTNRITSIKKEVRNFVDEEDIPFLEQLGFTPSTVNSFYANDLLEFFKEKTIGKSETTVRKYQGSLYELRYLLEETPLTSWEECTSVFWEHLLSVDYIQLFENMNKTQLKDLFSTLKALAKWLNKRYKTDIGKNVISVIQKNESDFIEAIEALKSIILYRRKENYPNINLPKLIAKHKRLDGLFEVVKCNTDSIEVKKIDSHQKRYIVTLFDHEVKEMKQGLIFAAEMAVDEIDRYHITELHHVYPPLAKRFLLEMMVTIR
;
A
#
# COMPACT_ATOMS: atom_id res chain seq x y z
N MET A 1 16.55 -42.84 10.73
CA MET A 1 16.83 -41.54 10.09
C MET A 1 17.67 -41.79 8.84
N ILE A 2 17.65 -40.91 7.84
CA ILE A 2 18.49 -41.06 6.64
C ILE A 2 19.53 -39.95 6.65
N PHE A 3 20.80 -40.30 6.50
CA PHE A 3 21.90 -39.37 6.26
C PHE A 3 22.41 -39.54 4.84
N GLU A 4 22.75 -38.45 4.16
CA GLU A 4 23.34 -38.46 2.82
C GLU A 4 24.80 -38.02 2.91
N ASP A 5 25.71 -38.80 2.34
CA ASP A 5 27.11 -38.44 2.22
C ASP A 5 27.26 -37.26 1.24
N LEU A 6 27.93 -36.19 1.66
CA LEU A 6 28.05 -34.96 0.87
C LEU A 6 28.91 -35.13 -0.39
N LEU A 7 29.87 -36.07 -0.38
CA LEU A 7 30.81 -36.34 -1.46
C LEU A 7 30.26 -37.39 -2.44
N THR A 8 29.74 -38.52 -1.93
CA THR A 8 29.29 -39.66 -2.76
C THR A 8 27.80 -39.63 -3.10
N LYS A 9 27.00 -38.85 -2.37
CA LYS A 9 25.52 -38.82 -2.43
C LYS A 9 24.84 -40.13 -2.02
N GLU A 10 25.59 -41.06 -1.43
CA GLU A 10 25.02 -42.29 -0.88
C GLU A 10 24.19 -42.00 0.36
N ARG A 11 23.14 -42.80 0.57
CA ARG A 11 22.18 -42.61 1.66
C ARG A 11 22.23 -43.77 2.64
N TYR A 12 22.35 -43.43 3.92
CA TYR A 12 22.57 -44.37 5.00
C TYR A 12 21.38 -44.35 5.98
N PRO A 13 20.67 -45.48 6.18
CA PRO A 13 19.66 -45.59 7.23
C PRO A 13 20.33 -45.71 8.60
N VAL A 14 20.40 -44.60 9.31
CA VAL A 14 21.01 -44.48 10.64
C VAL A 14 19.97 -44.72 11.73
N ALA A 15 20.34 -45.46 12.78
CA ALA A 15 19.49 -45.74 13.92
C ALA A 15 19.10 -44.44 14.66
N ASN A 16 17.79 -44.24 14.89
CA ASN A 16 17.27 -43.06 15.60
C ASN A 16 17.07 -43.40 17.09
N THR A 17 18.16 -43.49 17.84
CA THR A 17 18.14 -43.64 19.31
C THR A 17 18.79 -42.43 19.94
N TYR A 18 18.42 -42.07 21.16
CA TYR A 18 18.94 -40.87 21.83
C TYR A 18 20.49 -40.87 21.95
N GLU A 19 21.10 -42.04 22.14
CA GLU A 19 22.56 -42.20 22.20
C GLU A 19 23.25 -41.98 20.84
N ASN A 20 22.54 -42.27 19.74
CA ASN A 20 23.07 -42.10 18.40
C ASN A 20 22.72 -40.70 17.82
N ILE A 21 21.51 -40.23 18.10
CA ILE A 21 20.94 -38.96 17.66
C ILE A 21 20.10 -38.39 18.80
N SER A 22 20.64 -37.40 19.52
CA SER A 22 19.97 -36.80 20.66
C SER A 22 18.78 -35.93 20.25
N THR A 23 19.02 -34.97 19.35
CA THR A 23 18.01 -34.03 18.84
C THR A 23 18.17 -33.89 17.33
N PRO A 24 17.21 -34.35 16.52
CA PRO A 24 17.27 -34.17 15.08
C PRO A 24 17.01 -32.72 14.70
N LEU A 25 17.90 -32.15 13.90
CA LEU A 25 17.79 -30.80 13.34
C LEU A 25 17.80 -30.88 11.81
N PRO A 26 17.11 -29.99 11.08
CA PRO A 26 17.09 -30.04 9.63
C PRO A 26 18.48 -29.73 9.07
N TRP A 27 18.92 -30.49 8.06
CA TRP A 27 20.20 -30.31 7.36
C TRP A 27 21.49 -30.43 8.19
N TYR A 28 21.41 -30.74 9.48
CA TYR A 28 22.59 -31.00 10.30
C TYR A 28 23.38 -32.24 9.84
N GLY A 29 24.59 -32.39 10.35
CA GLY A 29 25.41 -33.55 10.03
C GLY A 29 26.71 -33.56 10.80
N THR A 30 27.59 -34.50 10.45
CA THR A 30 28.86 -34.68 11.14
C THR A 30 29.89 -35.33 10.22
N LEU A 31 31.15 -35.27 10.62
CA LEU A 31 32.21 -36.16 10.12
C LEU A 31 32.39 -37.28 11.15
N GLY A 32 32.17 -38.53 10.74
CA GLY A 32 32.29 -39.67 11.64
C GLY A 32 32.25 -41.00 10.92
N LEU A 33 32.61 -42.06 11.64
CA LEU A 33 32.58 -43.43 11.14
C LEU A 33 31.16 -43.99 11.29
N LEU A 34 30.63 -44.57 10.20
CA LEU A 34 29.37 -45.32 10.22
C LEU A 34 29.66 -46.82 10.27
N GLU A 35 29.12 -47.50 11.28
CA GLU A 35 29.21 -48.95 11.43
C GLU A 35 27.85 -49.60 11.25
N LEU A 36 27.79 -50.66 10.46
CA LEU A 36 26.57 -51.44 10.24
C LEU A 36 26.42 -52.49 11.34
N PHE A 37 25.33 -52.40 12.10
CA PHE A 37 24.94 -53.37 13.12
C PHE A 37 23.42 -53.62 13.03
N ASP A 38 22.99 -54.89 13.01
CA ASP A 38 21.58 -55.27 12.88
C ASP A 38 20.80 -54.52 11.77
N ASN A 39 21.39 -54.46 10.56
CA ASN A 39 20.84 -53.77 9.38
C ASN A 39 20.58 -52.26 9.55
N LYS A 40 21.20 -51.61 10.56
CA LYS A 40 21.18 -50.15 10.73
C LYS A 40 22.59 -49.62 10.91
N TYR A 41 22.81 -48.40 10.45
CA TYR A 41 24.08 -47.71 10.68
C TYR A 41 24.07 -46.97 12.01
N TYR A 42 25.20 -47.00 12.70
CA TYR A 42 25.46 -46.29 13.94
C TYR A 42 26.70 -45.41 13.76
N PHE A 43 26.67 -44.21 14.32
CA PHE A 43 27.87 -43.39 14.36
C PHE A 43 28.79 -43.92 15.49
N ASN A 44 30.00 -44.33 15.13
CA ASN A 44 31.02 -44.75 16.08
C ASN A 44 32.07 -43.64 16.29
N GLY A 45 32.58 -43.54 17.53
CA GLY A 45 33.59 -42.57 17.93
C GLY A 45 33.06 -41.21 18.38
N VAL A 46 34.00 -40.29 18.66
CA VAL A 46 33.71 -38.89 19.04
C VAL A 46 33.21 -38.15 17.80
N ARG A 47 32.05 -37.51 17.92
CA ARG A 47 31.43 -36.72 16.85
C ARG A 47 30.83 -35.43 17.39
N VAL A 48 30.70 -34.46 16.50
CA VAL A 48 29.95 -33.22 16.73
C VAL A 48 28.94 -33.04 15.61
N MET A 49 27.66 -32.84 15.96
CA MET A 49 26.64 -32.48 14.99
C MET A 49 26.71 -30.97 14.76
N VAL A 50 26.89 -30.54 13.52
CA VAL A 50 27.08 -29.14 13.14
C VAL A 50 26.10 -28.73 12.04
N ASP A 51 26.06 -27.42 11.78
CA ASP A 51 25.21 -26.80 10.78
C ASP A 51 25.69 -27.01 9.32
N PRO A 52 24.83 -26.72 8.32
CA PRO A 52 25.17 -26.88 6.91
C PRO A 52 26.43 -26.14 6.46
N GLN A 53 26.69 -24.93 6.97
CA GLN A 53 27.84 -24.13 6.57
C GLN A 53 29.14 -24.78 7.05
N SER A 54 29.20 -25.22 8.31
CA SER A 54 30.36 -25.96 8.84
C SER A 54 30.64 -27.25 8.06
N LEU A 55 29.60 -27.99 7.69
CA LEU A 55 29.76 -29.19 6.85
C LEU A 55 30.30 -28.86 5.46
N HIS A 56 29.82 -27.78 4.85
CA HIS A 56 30.29 -27.33 3.54
C HIS A 56 31.77 -26.91 3.59
N SER A 57 32.19 -26.19 4.64
CA SER A 57 33.59 -25.83 4.87
C SER A 57 34.48 -27.07 4.98
N ALA A 58 34.09 -28.05 5.81
CA ALA A 58 34.82 -29.31 5.94
C ALA A 58 34.88 -30.10 4.61
N ALA A 59 33.77 -30.19 3.87
CA ALA A 59 33.76 -30.85 2.55
C ALA A 59 34.67 -30.15 1.53
N THR A 60 34.74 -28.81 1.58
CA THR A 60 35.66 -28.02 0.76
C THR A 60 37.10 -28.28 1.15
N LYS A 61 37.39 -28.35 2.46
CA LYS A 61 38.72 -28.67 2.97
C LYS A 61 39.19 -30.06 2.56
N ILE A 62 38.31 -31.06 2.59
CA ILE A 62 38.60 -32.41 2.10
C ILE A 62 39.00 -32.37 0.63
N LYS A 63 38.22 -31.68 -0.23
CA LYS A 63 38.52 -31.54 -1.67
C LYS A 63 39.86 -30.83 -1.90
N GLU A 64 40.16 -29.80 -1.11
CA GLU A 64 41.43 -29.08 -1.17
C GLU A 64 42.62 -30.02 -0.86
N LEU A 65 42.54 -30.76 0.25
CA LEU A 65 43.57 -31.71 0.67
C LEU A 65 43.71 -32.88 -0.30
N CYS A 66 42.62 -33.40 -0.88
CA CYS A 66 42.69 -34.44 -1.92
C CYS A 66 43.55 -33.97 -3.10
N ARG A 67 43.41 -32.69 -3.50
CA ARG A 67 44.18 -32.08 -4.59
C ARG A 67 45.63 -31.80 -4.19
N GLN A 68 45.86 -31.31 -2.98
CA GLN A 68 47.20 -30.93 -2.50
C GLN A 68 48.08 -32.14 -2.25
N GLU A 69 47.53 -33.18 -1.61
CA GLU A 69 48.27 -34.35 -1.15
C GLU A 69 48.19 -35.53 -2.14
N ASN A 70 47.38 -35.40 -3.20
CA ASN A 70 47.10 -36.45 -4.18
C ASN A 70 46.62 -37.75 -3.50
N LEU A 71 45.73 -37.60 -2.53
CA LEU A 71 45.12 -38.68 -1.76
C LEU A 71 43.64 -38.84 -2.12
N SER A 72 43.10 -40.04 -1.94
CA SER A 72 41.66 -40.25 -2.01
C SER A 72 40.93 -39.55 -0.85
N ALA A 73 39.64 -39.26 -1.02
CA ALA A 73 38.83 -38.65 0.04
C ALA A 73 38.83 -39.48 1.34
N SER A 74 38.84 -40.82 1.23
CA SER A 74 38.92 -41.71 2.39
C SER A 74 40.25 -41.59 3.13
N GLU A 75 41.36 -41.48 2.40
CA GLU A 75 42.70 -41.29 2.98
C GLU A 75 42.81 -39.92 3.65
N VAL A 76 42.31 -38.86 3.01
CA VAL A 76 42.26 -37.51 3.60
C VAL A 76 41.44 -37.50 4.89
N MET A 77 40.22 -38.06 4.87
CA MET A 77 39.36 -38.12 6.06
C MET A 77 39.99 -38.93 7.20
N THR A 78 40.87 -39.88 6.90
CA THR A 78 41.57 -40.70 7.91
C THR A 78 42.81 -40.01 8.45
N TYR A 79 43.69 -39.50 7.58
CA TYR A 79 44.97 -38.91 7.97
C TYR A 79 44.84 -37.50 8.54
N TYR A 80 43.84 -36.74 8.08
CA TYR A 80 43.59 -35.35 8.51
C TYR A 80 42.31 -35.22 9.35
N PHE A 81 41.89 -36.31 10.01
CA PHE A 81 40.66 -36.30 10.81
C PHE A 81 40.65 -35.16 11.86
N PRO A 82 41.71 -34.94 12.67
CA PRO A 82 41.70 -33.86 13.66
C PRO A 82 41.55 -32.46 13.03
N GLU A 83 42.20 -32.20 11.91
CA GLU A 83 42.13 -30.92 11.19
C GLU A 83 40.72 -30.68 10.63
N LEU A 84 40.09 -31.72 10.10
CA LEU A 84 38.72 -31.64 9.58
C LEU A 84 37.69 -31.45 10.70
N VAL A 85 37.90 -32.07 11.86
CA VAL A 85 37.08 -31.79 13.06
C VAL A 85 37.30 -30.35 13.53
N GLY A 86 38.53 -29.85 13.48
CA GLY A 86 38.84 -28.44 13.73
C GLY A 86 38.09 -27.49 12.80
N GLU A 87 38.03 -27.81 11.51
CA GLU A 87 37.28 -27.04 10.51
C GLU A 87 35.78 -27.01 10.82
N LEU A 88 35.17 -28.13 11.22
CA LEU A 88 33.75 -28.19 11.62
C LEU A 88 33.42 -27.27 12.81
N LEU A 89 34.39 -27.08 13.71
CA LEU A 89 34.27 -26.28 14.92
C LEU A 89 34.71 -24.82 14.73
N THR A 90 35.28 -24.49 13.57
CA THR A 90 35.74 -23.13 13.29
C THR A 90 34.53 -22.28 12.91
N GLU A 91 34.28 -21.23 13.69
CA GLU A 91 33.30 -20.23 13.26
C GLU A 91 33.80 -19.55 11.98
N PRO A 92 32.94 -19.36 10.96
CA PRO A 92 33.36 -18.72 9.73
C PRO A 92 33.89 -17.32 10.01
N THR A 93 35.21 -17.14 9.83
CA THR A 93 35.86 -15.84 10.01
C THR A 93 35.40 -14.90 8.92
N ILE A 94 34.58 -13.90 9.26
CA ILE A 94 34.28 -12.79 8.35
C ILE A 94 35.55 -11.94 8.24
N THR A 95 36.29 -12.11 7.16
CA THR A 95 37.50 -11.33 6.87
C THR A 95 37.17 -10.08 6.06
N GLY A 96 37.53 -8.88 6.55
CA GLY A 96 37.40 -7.59 5.84
C GLY A 96 36.77 -6.45 6.68
N ASP A 97 36.51 -5.29 6.05
CA ASP A 97 35.86 -4.09 6.63
C ASP A 97 34.38 -4.30 7.07
N HIS A 98 33.89 -5.54 7.04
CA HIS A 98 32.48 -5.93 7.24
C HIS A 98 32.28 -6.78 8.51
N GLN A 99 32.99 -6.49 9.60
CA GLN A 99 32.81 -7.20 10.88
C GLN A 99 31.65 -6.63 11.69
N GLU A 100 31.57 -5.30 11.79
CA GLU A 100 30.56 -4.59 12.55
C GLU A 100 29.94 -3.47 11.70
N LYS A 101 28.68 -3.14 11.98
CA LYS A 101 28.04 -1.91 11.52
C LYS A 101 27.55 -1.13 12.73
N GLU A 102 27.63 0.20 12.64
CA GLU A 102 27.12 1.11 13.67
C GLU A 102 25.66 1.44 13.37
N ILE A 103 24.78 1.21 14.35
CA ILE A 103 23.42 1.76 14.35
C ILE A 103 23.33 2.86 15.41
N ILE A 104 22.50 3.87 15.15
CA ILE A 104 22.30 4.99 16.08
C ILE A 104 20.88 4.91 16.63
N GLU A 105 20.77 4.79 17.94
CA GLU A 105 19.52 4.92 18.67
C GLU A 105 19.35 6.38 19.13
N TYR A 106 18.22 6.97 18.76
CA TYR A 106 17.82 8.33 19.13
C TYR A 106 16.81 8.25 20.27
N SER A 107 17.09 8.97 21.36
CA SER A 107 16.16 9.09 22.48
C SER A 107 15.83 10.55 22.77
N VAL A 108 14.55 10.85 22.99
CA VAL A 108 14.05 12.17 23.33
C VAL A 108 13.34 12.10 24.68
N HIS A 109 13.74 12.96 25.62
CA HIS A 109 13.21 12.95 26.97
C HIS A 109 12.48 14.25 27.28
N TYR A 110 11.23 14.13 27.70
CA TYR A 110 10.37 15.24 28.08
C TYR A 110 9.92 15.15 29.54
N GLN A 111 9.75 16.31 30.16
CA GLN A 111 8.99 16.50 31.38
C GLN A 111 7.58 16.96 31.01
N ILE A 112 6.57 16.24 31.47
CA ILE A 112 5.17 16.62 31.27
C ILE A 112 4.79 17.72 32.26
N GLU A 113 4.13 18.76 31.77
CA GLU A 113 3.66 19.91 32.56
C GLU A 113 2.13 19.92 32.77
N CYS A 114 1.40 19.04 32.07
CA CYS A 114 -0.05 18.83 32.20
C CYS A 114 -0.41 17.57 33.01
N ASP A 115 -1.70 17.23 33.06
CA ASP A 115 -2.16 15.97 33.66
C ASP A 115 -1.68 14.77 32.84
N GLU A 116 -1.20 13.74 33.52
CA GLU A 116 -0.72 12.51 32.89
C GLU A 116 -1.85 11.80 32.13
N GLN A 117 -3.10 11.91 32.59
CA GLN A 117 -4.25 11.34 31.89
C GLN A 117 -4.51 12.00 30.53
N GLU A 118 -4.28 13.31 30.39
CA GLU A 118 -4.41 14.01 29.11
C GLU A 118 -3.37 13.52 28.11
N VAL A 119 -2.14 13.28 28.59
CA VAL A 119 -1.06 12.70 27.77
C VAL A 119 -1.40 11.28 27.36
N MET A 120 -1.88 10.44 28.29
CA MET A 120 -2.30 9.07 27.97
C MET A 120 -3.41 9.07 26.92
N ALA A 121 -4.42 9.93 27.06
CA ALA A 121 -5.53 10.03 26.12
C ALA A 121 -5.08 10.53 24.73
N TYR A 122 -4.07 11.39 24.66
CA TYR A 122 -3.47 11.79 23.38
C TYR A 122 -2.67 10.63 22.76
N LEU A 123 -1.80 9.98 23.54
CA LEU A 123 -0.95 8.90 23.05
C LEU A 123 -1.77 7.69 22.60
N SER A 124 -2.82 7.32 23.32
CA SER A 124 -3.70 6.20 22.95
C SER A 124 -4.51 6.44 21.67
N LYS A 125 -4.73 7.71 21.29
CA LYS A 125 -5.37 8.06 20.01
C LYS A 125 -4.42 7.98 18.82
N GLN A 126 -3.12 8.14 19.06
CA GLN A 126 -2.13 8.27 17.99
C GLN A 126 -1.25 7.02 17.87
N PHE A 127 -1.14 6.20 18.92
CA PHE A 127 -0.17 5.13 19.04
C PHE A 127 -0.77 3.88 19.70
N GLU A 128 -0.22 2.71 19.36
CA GLU A 128 -0.68 1.42 19.88
C GLU A 128 -0.21 1.23 21.32
N ALA A 129 -1.14 0.95 22.25
CA ALA A 129 -0.80 0.69 23.65
C ALA A 129 -0.20 -0.72 23.81
N ASN A 130 0.93 -0.82 24.50
CA ASN A 130 1.57 -2.08 24.83
C ASN A 130 1.13 -2.57 26.23
N PRO A 131 1.17 -3.88 26.51
CA PRO A 131 1.03 -4.39 27.87
C PRO A 131 2.10 -3.78 28.78
N SER A 132 1.71 -3.25 29.94
CA SER A 132 2.62 -2.55 30.85
C SER A 132 2.57 -3.08 32.28
N GLU A 133 3.65 -2.85 33.03
CA GLU A 133 3.72 -3.13 34.47
C GLU A 133 3.06 -2.02 35.31
N GLN A 134 2.75 -2.31 36.57
CA GLN A 134 2.13 -1.33 37.47
C GLN A 134 2.99 -0.04 37.58
N ASN A 135 2.40 1.11 37.23
CA ASN A 135 2.98 2.46 37.22
C ASN A 135 3.86 2.85 36.01
N GLU A 136 3.80 2.09 34.92
CA GLU A 136 4.39 2.49 33.63
C GLU A 136 3.37 2.33 32.52
N GLN A 137 3.40 3.21 31.52
CA GLN A 137 2.60 3.06 30.31
C GLN A 137 3.52 3.08 29.10
N GLN A 138 3.34 2.10 28.21
CA GLN A 138 4.15 1.95 27.02
C GLN A 138 3.29 2.02 25.78
N TYR A 139 3.77 2.76 24.77
CA TYR A 139 3.11 2.86 23.48
C TYR A 139 4.12 2.60 22.36
N SER A 140 3.65 2.06 21.24
CA SER A 140 4.43 1.81 20.04
C SER A 140 3.93 2.71 18.91
N TRP A 141 4.84 3.45 18.28
CA TRP A 141 4.58 4.04 16.99
C TRP A 141 4.72 2.96 15.94
N VAL A 142 3.61 2.33 15.59
CA VAL A 142 3.58 1.30 14.56
C VAL A 142 3.24 1.94 13.22
N GLY A 143 4.05 1.64 12.21
CA GLY A 143 3.87 2.14 10.86
C GLY A 143 3.28 1.10 9.95
N ASP A 144 4.09 0.64 9.01
CA ASP A 144 3.68 -0.36 8.03
C ASP A 144 3.26 -1.67 8.70
N TRP A 145 2.04 -2.11 8.40
CA TRP A 145 1.53 -3.41 8.78
C TRP A 145 1.66 -4.39 7.62
N TYR A 146 1.83 -5.67 7.97
CA TYR A 146 1.89 -6.78 7.04
C TYR A 146 0.98 -7.89 7.54
N VAL A 147 0.31 -8.57 6.61
CA VAL A 147 -0.44 -9.80 6.86
C VAL A 147 0.38 -10.98 6.38
N TYR A 148 0.70 -11.88 7.31
CA TYR A 148 1.28 -13.19 7.07
C TYR A 148 0.17 -14.25 7.04
N GLU A 149 0.05 -14.92 5.90
CA GLU A 149 -0.87 -16.03 5.68
C GLU A 149 -0.09 -17.32 5.51
N ASP A 150 -0.62 -18.39 6.05
CA ASP A 150 0.06 -19.68 6.05
C ASP A 150 -0.95 -20.84 5.96
N SER A 151 -0.71 -21.75 5.02
CA SER A 151 -1.54 -22.95 4.80
C SER A 151 -1.72 -23.89 6.00
N GLU A 152 -0.88 -23.84 7.04
CA GLU A 152 -1.11 -24.60 8.30
C GLU A 152 -1.77 -23.74 9.40
N LEU A 153 -2.22 -22.53 9.07
CA LEU A 153 -2.98 -21.65 9.96
C LEU A 153 -4.37 -21.36 9.37
N ASN A 154 -5.37 -21.31 10.26
CA ASN A 154 -6.73 -20.92 9.86
C ASN A 154 -6.94 -19.41 9.85
N LEU A 155 -6.09 -18.66 10.56
CA LEU A 155 -6.16 -17.21 10.70
C LEU A 155 -4.79 -16.58 10.42
N PRO A 156 -4.76 -15.40 9.80
CA PRO A 156 -3.51 -14.72 9.50
C PRO A 156 -2.85 -14.12 10.76
N ILE A 157 -1.55 -13.88 10.66
CA ILE A 157 -0.76 -13.16 11.66
C ILE A 157 -0.47 -11.76 11.12
N ARG A 158 -0.64 -10.74 11.96
CA ARG A 158 -0.31 -9.36 11.59
C ARG A 158 1.00 -8.92 12.22
N ILE A 159 1.85 -8.31 11.42
CA ILE A 159 3.17 -7.82 11.82
C ILE A 159 3.21 -6.32 11.56
N GLY A 160 3.45 -5.53 12.60
CA GLY A 160 3.57 -4.07 12.49
C GLY A 160 5.00 -3.61 12.73
N ASN A 161 5.57 -2.86 11.79
CA ASN A 161 6.90 -2.28 11.96
C ASN A 161 6.87 -1.16 13.00
N VAL A 162 7.66 -1.29 14.06
CA VAL A 162 7.74 -0.28 15.12
C VAL A 162 8.80 0.76 14.76
N TYR A 163 8.35 1.98 14.50
CA TYR A 163 9.21 3.14 14.25
C TYR A 163 9.79 3.72 15.52
N GLY A 164 9.09 3.60 16.64
CA GLY A 164 9.63 3.99 17.94
C GLY A 164 8.74 3.56 19.09
N MET A 165 9.31 3.59 20.29
CA MET A 165 8.62 3.24 21.53
C MET A 165 8.56 4.46 22.44
N MET A 166 7.44 4.58 23.15
CA MET A 166 7.18 5.62 24.13
C MET A 166 7.02 4.99 25.49
N LEU A 167 7.73 5.53 26.47
CA LEU A 167 7.59 5.18 27.87
C LEU A 167 7.13 6.41 28.65
N LEU A 168 5.98 6.28 29.30
CA LEU A 168 5.42 7.26 30.21
C LEU A 168 5.55 6.75 31.65
N LYS A 169 6.36 7.44 32.45
CA LYS A 169 6.61 7.09 33.86
C LYS A 169 6.91 8.33 34.68
N GLN A 170 6.21 8.51 35.80
CA GLN A 170 6.49 9.59 36.77
C GLN A 170 6.57 10.97 36.09
N ARG A 171 5.58 11.32 35.26
CA ARG A 171 5.54 12.55 34.45
C ARG A 171 6.72 12.75 33.49
N LYS A 172 7.46 11.70 33.16
CA LYS A 172 8.47 11.71 32.09
C LYS A 172 7.96 10.92 30.92
N LEU A 173 8.05 11.53 29.73
CA LEU A 173 7.78 10.89 28.46
C LEU A 173 9.12 10.69 27.74
N ILE A 174 9.44 9.45 27.43
CA ILE A 174 10.67 9.07 26.73
C ILE A 174 10.27 8.43 25.42
N PHE A 175 10.79 8.94 24.31
CA PHE A 175 10.66 8.33 22.99
C PHE A 175 12.01 7.78 22.54
N THR A 176 12.02 6.54 22.04
CA THR A 176 13.23 5.90 21.52
C THR A 176 12.97 5.33 20.12
N SER A 177 13.89 5.59 19.19
CA SER A 177 13.79 5.16 17.79
C SER A 177 15.18 4.95 17.16
N LEU A 178 15.27 4.04 16.19
CA LEU A 178 16.45 3.92 15.31
C LEU A 178 16.36 4.82 14.06
N LEU A 179 15.23 5.50 13.88
CA LEU A 179 14.93 6.35 12.73
C LEU A 179 14.98 7.82 13.16
N ARG A 180 16.00 8.54 12.66
CA ARG A 180 16.20 9.96 12.98
C ARG A 180 14.96 10.80 12.65
N ASP A 181 14.39 10.60 11.47
CA ASP A 181 13.26 11.41 10.99
C ASP A 181 12.02 11.20 11.89
N LYS A 182 11.80 9.98 12.39
CA LYS A 182 10.70 9.68 13.32
C LYS A 182 10.92 10.29 14.69
N ALA A 183 12.15 10.39 15.16
CA ALA A 183 12.45 11.15 16.38
C ALA A 183 12.11 12.63 16.19
N THR A 184 12.46 13.24 15.05
CA THR A 184 12.13 14.65 14.76
C THR A 184 10.63 14.88 14.57
N GLU A 185 9.94 13.96 13.91
CA GLU A 185 8.48 13.99 13.72
C GLU A 185 7.76 13.89 15.07
N PHE A 186 8.20 12.96 15.95
CA PHE A 186 7.66 12.83 17.29
C PHE A 186 7.77 14.12 18.10
N GLN A 187 8.93 14.79 18.05
CA GLN A 187 9.12 16.08 18.72
C GLN A 187 8.09 17.11 18.26
N SER A 188 7.95 17.24 16.94
CA SER A 188 7.02 18.19 16.33
C SER A 188 5.57 17.91 16.74
N LEU A 189 5.18 16.63 16.77
CA LEU A 189 3.85 16.20 17.19
C LEU A 189 3.58 16.48 18.68
N VAL A 190 4.50 16.12 19.56
CA VAL A 190 4.30 16.25 21.01
C VAL A 190 4.36 17.72 21.43
N GLU A 191 5.34 18.50 20.97
CA GLU A 191 5.48 19.92 21.36
C GLU A 191 4.33 20.79 20.86
N ALA A 192 3.68 20.42 19.76
CA ALA A 192 2.51 21.14 19.24
C ALA A 192 1.21 20.83 19.99
N ASN A 193 1.07 19.64 20.57
CA ASN A 193 -0.21 19.13 21.07
C ASN A 193 -0.24 18.87 22.58
N ILE A 194 0.92 18.72 23.23
CA ILE A 194 1.03 18.43 24.65
C ILE A 194 1.93 19.47 25.32
N PRO A 195 1.51 20.07 26.46
CA PRO A 195 2.38 20.87 27.31
C PRO A 195 3.53 20.04 27.89
N VAL A 196 4.69 20.10 27.25
CA VAL A 196 5.92 19.41 27.64
C VAL A 196 7.12 20.35 27.66
N LYS A 197 8.11 20.00 28.48
CA LYS A 197 9.43 20.62 28.50
C LYS A 197 10.49 19.62 28.09
N LEU A 198 11.20 19.90 27.01
CA LEU A 198 12.33 19.09 26.58
C LEU A 198 13.42 19.08 27.66
N LEU A 199 13.81 17.89 28.12
CA LEU A 199 14.87 17.70 29.09
C LEU A 199 16.21 17.47 28.41
N LYS A 200 16.26 16.51 27.49
CA LYS A 200 17.47 16.13 26.75
C LYS A 200 17.15 15.33 25.49
N MET A 201 18.11 15.32 24.57
CA MET A 201 18.17 14.41 23.44
C MET A 201 19.46 13.61 23.53
N GLU A 202 19.37 12.30 23.32
CA GLU A 202 20.52 11.39 23.38
C GLU A 202 20.64 10.63 22.07
N GLN A 203 21.89 10.36 21.69
CA GLN A 203 22.24 9.47 20.59
C GLN A 203 23.17 8.40 21.14
N LYS A 204 22.77 7.15 21.04
CA LYS A 204 23.55 6.01 21.48
C LYS A 204 23.99 5.23 20.25
N LYS A 205 25.31 5.15 20.05
CA LYS A 205 25.92 4.29 19.03
C LYS A 205 25.95 2.86 19.54
N ILE A 206 25.46 1.93 18.74
CA ILE A 206 25.46 0.51 19.05
C ILE A 206 26.18 -0.19 17.89
N ASN A 207 27.25 -0.90 18.21
CA ASN A 207 27.92 -1.76 17.25
C ASN A 207 27.22 -3.10 17.24
N ILE A 208 26.82 -3.54 16.05
CA ILE A 208 26.23 -4.86 15.82
C ILE A 208 27.05 -5.60 14.77
N PRO A 209 27.04 -6.95 14.78
CA PRO A 209 27.64 -7.72 13.70
C PRO A 209 27.08 -7.27 12.35
N PHE A 210 27.93 -7.18 11.32
CA PHE A 210 27.53 -6.65 10.01
C PHE A 210 26.30 -7.36 9.42
N GLN A 211 26.21 -8.67 9.66
CA GLN A 211 25.13 -9.54 9.20
C GLN A 211 23.84 -9.43 10.04
N ALA A 212 23.87 -8.76 11.19
CA ALA A 212 22.69 -8.61 12.04
C ALA A 212 21.76 -7.53 11.47
N GLU A 213 20.49 -7.87 11.24
CA GLU A 213 19.44 -6.88 11.00
C GLU A 213 18.61 -6.67 12.26
N PHE A 214 18.30 -5.42 12.57
CA PHE A 214 17.46 -5.06 13.69
C PHE A 214 16.16 -4.45 13.17
N LYS A 215 15.05 -5.18 13.32
CA LYS A 215 13.70 -4.69 13.03
C LYS A 215 12.83 -4.91 14.27
N ASN A 216 12.42 -3.83 14.92
CA ASN A 216 11.41 -3.91 15.98
C ASN A 216 10.03 -4.10 15.34
N SER A 217 9.29 -5.11 15.80
CA SER A 217 7.96 -5.44 15.29
C SER A 217 6.98 -5.72 16.42
N VAL A 218 5.72 -5.34 16.24
CA VAL A 218 4.58 -5.81 17.04
C VAL A 218 3.91 -6.96 16.30
N ILE A 219 3.53 -8.00 17.02
CA ILE A 219 2.81 -9.16 16.47
C ILE A 219 1.40 -9.17 17.05
N ALA A 220 0.40 -9.24 16.18
CA ALA A 220 -0.98 -9.50 16.54
C ALA A 220 -1.43 -10.82 15.91
N MET A 221 -1.73 -11.80 16.76
CA MET A 221 -2.16 -13.15 16.36
C MET A 221 -3.23 -13.68 17.32
N ASP A 222 -4.05 -14.59 16.84
CA ASP A 222 -5.04 -15.27 17.67
C ASP A 222 -4.36 -16.11 18.76
N LYS A 223 -4.99 -16.20 19.95
CA LYS A 223 -4.43 -16.96 21.08
C LYS A 223 -4.29 -18.47 20.81
N GLN A 224 -5.02 -18.99 19.82
CA GLN A 224 -4.93 -20.39 19.41
C GLN A 224 -3.71 -20.68 18.54
N ILE A 225 -3.07 -19.65 17.97
CA ILE A 225 -1.88 -19.82 17.13
C ILE A 225 -0.67 -20.08 18.04
N PRO A 226 0.12 -21.13 17.81
CA PRO A 226 1.31 -21.40 18.59
C PRO A 226 2.30 -20.23 18.52
N ALA A 227 2.85 -19.84 19.68
CA ALA A 227 3.65 -18.62 19.80
C ALA A 227 4.87 -18.56 18.88
N TYR A 228 5.47 -19.72 18.54
CA TYR A 228 6.60 -19.79 17.63
C TYR A 228 6.29 -19.35 16.19
N PHE A 229 5.01 -19.32 15.78
CA PHE A 229 4.64 -18.76 14.48
C PHE A 229 4.91 -17.26 14.37
N SER A 230 5.02 -16.54 15.50
CA SER A 230 5.49 -15.15 15.49
C SER A 230 6.90 -15.03 14.92
N ILE A 231 7.78 -16.01 15.22
CA ILE A 231 9.14 -16.07 14.69
C ILE A 231 9.13 -16.41 13.20
N TYR A 232 8.22 -17.29 12.75
CA TYR A 232 8.05 -17.61 11.33
C TYR A 232 7.55 -16.41 10.52
N ALA A 233 6.54 -15.72 11.05
CA ALA A 233 6.00 -14.52 10.45
C ALA A 233 7.09 -13.43 10.33
N GLN A 234 7.85 -13.18 11.40
CA GLN A 234 8.98 -12.25 11.36
C GLN A 234 10.05 -12.70 10.35
N ASN A 235 10.44 -13.97 10.36
CA ASN A 235 11.45 -14.48 9.44
C ASN A 235 11.01 -14.37 7.97
N SER A 236 9.71 -14.51 7.68
CA SER A 236 9.18 -14.31 6.33
C SER A 236 9.40 -12.88 5.80
N THR A 237 9.45 -11.86 6.68
CA THR A 237 9.79 -10.48 6.30
C THR A 237 11.27 -10.31 5.91
N LEU A 238 12.12 -11.28 6.27
CA LEU A 238 13.57 -11.29 6.02
C LEU A 238 13.96 -12.28 4.89
N LEU A 239 13.05 -13.16 4.48
CA LEU A 239 13.26 -14.15 3.41
C LEU A 239 12.92 -13.59 2.02
N ASN A 240 13.36 -12.36 1.74
CA ASN A 240 13.19 -11.78 0.41
C ASN A 240 14.28 -12.29 -0.54
N VAL A 241 13.88 -12.96 -1.62
CA VAL A 241 14.82 -13.53 -2.60
C VAL A 241 15.62 -12.49 -3.39
N ASP A 242 15.15 -11.24 -3.37
CA ASP A 242 15.73 -10.12 -4.09
C ASP A 242 16.64 -9.26 -3.19
N GLU A 243 16.68 -9.55 -1.87
CA GLU A 243 17.56 -8.84 -0.93
C GLU A 243 19.03 -9.29 -1.07
N PRO A 244 20.00 -8.35 -1.03
CA PRO A 244 21.41 -8.64 -1.16
C PRO A 244 21.95 -9.39 0.07
N ILE A 245 22.80 -10.38 -0.15
CA ILE A 245 23.44 -11.16 0.91
C ILE A 245 24.92 -10.78 1.01
N PRO A 246 25.37 -10.11 2.09
CA PRO A 246 26.74 -9.61 2.21
C PRO A 246 27.85 -10.64 1.96
N MET A 247 27.71 -11.86 2.51
CA MET A 247 28.74 -12.90 2.35
C MET A 247 28.89 -13.41 0.92
N TYR A 248 28.00 -13.02 0.01
CA TYR A 248 28.05 -13.38 -1.41
C TYR A 248 28.26 -12.16 -2.32
N ASN A 249 29.03 -11.16 -1.84
CA ASN A 249 29.30 -9.90 -2.55
C ASN A 249 28.02 -9.13 -2.86
N ASP A 250 27.11 -9.08 -1.88
CA ASP A 250 25.80 -8.41 -1.98
C ASP A 250 24.91 -8.93 -3.13
N LEU A 251 25.17 -10.15 -3.63
CA LEU A 251 24.25 -10.81 -4.55
C LEU A 251 23.04 -11.35 -3.78
N SER A 252 21.85 -11.21 -4.37
CA SER A 252 20.62 -11.82 -3.85
C SER A 252 20.53 -13.29 -4.18
N LEU A 253 19.58 -14.02 -3.58
CA LEU A 253 19.33 -15.42 -3.93
C LEU A 253 18.97 -15.57 -5.41
N HIS A 254 18.19 -14.64 -5.96
CA HIS A 254 17.85 -14.64 -7.38
C HIS A 254 19.10 -14.45 -8.25
N SER A 255 19.95 -13.47 -7.92
CA SER A 255 21.19 -13.22 -8.66
C SER A 255 22.19 -14.37 -8.56
N LEU A 256 22.24 -15.11 -7.45
CA LEU A 256 23.05 -16.31 -7.32
C LEU A 256 22.60 -17.43 -8.27
N ILE A 257 21.28 -17.61 -8.44
CA ILE A 257 20.74 -18.57 -9.40
C ILE A 257 21.09 -18.14 -10.84
N GLU A 258 20.91 -16.86 -11.18
CA GLU A 258 21.20 -16.32 -12.51
C GLU A 258 22.68 -16.37 -12.89
N THR A 259 23.58 -16.37 -11.89
CA THR A 259 25.04 -16.40 -12.09
C THR A 259 25.66 -17.79 -11.93
N ASP A 260 24.85 -18.86 -12.07
CA ASP A 260 25.28 -20.26 -11.98
C ASP A 260 25.91 -20.63 -10.61
N ARG A 261 25.43 -19.98 -9.54
CA ARG A 261 25.85 -20.20 -8.15
C ARG A 261 24.71 -20.78 -7.31
N ALA A 262 23.89 -21.66 -7.91
CA ALA A 262 22.72 -22.26 -7.27
C ALA A 262 23.04 -23.04 -5.98
N ASP A 263 24.19 -23.71 -5.93
CA ASP A 263 24.66 -24.43 -4.74
C ASP A 263 24.80 -23.51 -3.51
N GLN A 264 25.16 -22.25 -3.71
CA GLN A 264 25.31 -21.28 -2.61
C GLN A 264 23.96 -20.74 -2.15
N ALA A 265 23.02 -20.53 -3.07
CA ALA A 265 21.64 -20.19 -2.72
C ALA A 265 20.99 -21.34 -1.92
N ASP A 266 21.21 -22.60 -2.33
CA ASP A 266 20.73 -23.78 -1.60
C ASP A 266 21.38 -23.90 -0.21
N LEU A 267 22.71 -23.74 -0.12
CA LEU A 267 23.42 -23.75 1.16
C LEU A 267 22.90 -22.69 2.12
N TRP A 268 22.67 -21.46 1.62
CA TRP A 268 22.13 -20.37 2.42
C TRP A 268 20.73 -20.70 2.96
N LEU A 269 19.84 -21.24 2.11
CA LEU A 269 18.49 -21.63 2.54
C LEU A 269 18.52 -22.77 3.55
N LYS A 270 19.41 -23.77 3.39
CA LYS A 270 19.62 -24.85 4.37
C LYS A 270 20.11 -24.30 5.70
N GLN A 271 21.07 -23.37 5.66
CA GLN A 271 21.61 -22.74 6.84
C GLN A 271 20.57 -21.90 7.60
N SER A 272 19.75 -21.15 6.86
CA SER A 272 18.65 -20.33 7.40
C SER A 272 17.56 -21.21 8.03
N GLU A 273 17.19 -22.30 7.38
CA GLU A 273 16.21 -23.28 7.90
C GLU A 273 16.72 -23.97 9.17
N TYR A 274 17.99 -24.38 9.20
CA TYR A 274 18.64 -24.91 10.40
C TYR A 274 18.62 -23.91 11.57
N LYS A 275 19.05 -22.67 11.33
CA LYS A 275 19.11 -21.63 12.38
C LYS A 275 17.73 -21.32 12.93
N LEU A 276 16.73 -21.19 12.06
CA LEU A 276 15.36 -20.89 12.48
C LEU A 276 14.77 -22.04 13.29
N PHE A 277 14.91 -23.28 12.83
CA PHE A 277 14.44 -24.45 13.58
C PHE A 277 15.10 -24.53 14.95
N LYS A 278 16.43 -24.39 15.01
CA LYS A 278 17.19 -24.44 16.27
C LYS A 278 16.73 -23.35 17.24
N ASN A 279 16.55 -22.12 16.76
CA ASN A 279 16.07 -21.00 17.58
C ASN A 279 14.69 -21.29 18.18
N VAL A 280 13.75 -21.81 17.38
CA VAL A 280 12.43 -22.18 17.90
C VAL A 280 12.54 -23.33 18.90
N PHE A 281 13.30 -24.37 18.59
CA PHE A 281 13.48 -25.50 19.49
C PHE A 281 14.09 -25.09 20.84
N GLU A 282 15.10 -24.22 20.85
CA GLU A 282 15.72 -23.72 22.07
C GLU A 282 14.77 -22.86 22.92
N GLN A 283 13.87 -22.11 22.29
CA GLN A 283 12.91 -21.25 23.01
C GLN A 283 11.68 -22.00 23.52
N PHE A 284 11.18 -23.00 22.77
CA PHE A 284 9.89 -23.65 23.04
C PHE A 284 10.02 -25.12 23.44
N GLY A 285 11.19 -25.74 23.27
CA GLY A 285 11.48 -27.14 23.62
C GLY A 285 10.96 -28.17 22.61
N GLU A 286 9.98 -27.82 21.78
CA GLU A 286 9.43 -28.67 20.72
C GLU A 286 9.03 -27.87 19.47
N VAL A 287 9.00 -28.53 18.32
CA VAL A 287 8.59 -27.95 17.03
C VAL A 287 7.64 -28.93 16.35
N GLU A 288 6.33 -28.65 16.42
CA GLU A 288 5.30 -29.47 15.77
C GLU A 288 5.14 -29.13 14.28
N ILE A 289 5.09 -27.83 13.97
CA ILE A 289 5.00 -27.32 12.61
C ILE A 289 6.26 -26.52 12.32
N THR A 290 6.98 -26.86 11.25
CA THR A 290 8.19 -26.15 10.84
C THR A 290 7.88 -24.94 9.95
N ALA A 291 8.81 -23.99 9.89
CA ALA A 291 8.75 -22.85 8.98
C ALA A 291 8.69 -23.27 7.50
N ASP A 292 8.05 -22.45 6.67
CA ASP A 292 7.97 -22.69 5.23
C ASP A 292 9.17 -22.08 4.49
N PHE A 293 10.09 -22.94 4.05
CA PHE A 293 11.13 -22.58 3.08
C PHE A 293 10.81 -23.05 1.65
N ASN A 294 9.73 -23.82 1.48
CA ASN A 294 9.38 -24.42 0.20
C ASN A 294 8.74 -23.42 -0.75
N THR A 295 8.02 -22.42 -0.26
CA THR A 295 7.54 -21.31 -1.09
C THR A 295 8.69 -20.58 -1.78
N VAL A 296 9.74 -20.23 -1.03
CA VAL A 296 10.95 -19.57 -1.58
C VAL A 296 11.71 -20.50 -2.53
N ARG A 297 11.93 -21.77 -2.14
CA ARG A 297 12.62 -22.76 -2.99
C ARG A 297 11.94 -22.97 -4.34
N LYS A 298 10.59 -23.05 -4.36
CA LYS A 298 9.80 -23.13 -5.60
C LYS A 298 10.03 -21.89 -6.47
N LYS A 299 10.01 -20.69 -5.89
CA LYS A 299 10.26 -19.43 -6.62
C LYS A 299 11.64 -19.42 -7.29
N LEU A 300 12.64 -20.02 -6.65
CA LEU A 300 14.02 -20.10 -7.13
C LEU A 300 14.32 -21.35 -7.99
N ASN A 301 13.32 -22.20 -8.27
CA ASN A 301 13.49 -23.51 -8.93
C ASN A 301 14.54 -24.42 -8.24
N LEU A 302 14.66 -24.33 -6.92
CA LEU A 302 15.53 -25.19 -6.11
C LEU A 302 14.79 -26.45 -5.62
N PRO A 303 15.52 -27.53 -5.31
CA PRO A 303 14.93 -28.71 -4.68
C PRO A 303 14.19 -28.37 -3.39
N ILE A 304 13.02 -28.99 -3.22
CA ILE A 304 12.12 -28.79 -2.08
C ILE A 304 12.78 -29.33 -0.79
N SER A 305 12.63 -28.64 0.34
CA SER A 305 13.05 -29.17 1.65
C SER A 305 12.09 -30.26 2.11
N LEU A 306 12.67 -31.38 2.54
CA LEU A 306 11.95 -32.52 3.12
C LEU A 306 11.56 -32.30 4.59
N PHE A 307 12.08 -31.24 5.21
CA PHE A 307 11.86 -30.95 6.63
C PHE A 307 10.67 -30.01 6.86
N VAL A 308 10.10 -29.44 5.80
CA VAL A 308 8.97 -28.52 5.88
C VAL A 308 7.65 -29.29 6.05
N THR A 309 6.96 -29.09 7.17
CA THR A 309 5.57 -29.53 7.39
C THR A 309 4.68 -29.07 6.23
N GLY A 310 3.79 -29.95 5.75
CA GLY A 310 2.98 -29.71 4.54
C GLY A 310 3.74 -29.93 3.22
N GLY A 311 5.06 -30.10 3.26
CA GLY A 311 5.90 -30.50 2.14
C GLY A 311 5.74 -29.62 0.90
N THR A 312 5.41 -30.24 -0.23
CA THR A 312 5.18 -29.53 -1.50
C THR A 312 3.90 -28.70 -1.52
N ASN A 313 2.95 -28.95 -0.63
CA ASN A 313 1.66 -28.25 -0.59
C ASN A 313 1.69 -27.02 0.32
N ARG A 314 2.73 -26.90 1.16
CA ARG A 314 2.96 -25.72 2.01
C ARG A 314 3.07 -24.47 1.14
N ILE A 315 2.30 -23.45 1.51
CA ILE A 315 2.28 -22.12 0.89
C ILE A 315 2.16 -21.07 2.00
N THR A 316 3.00 -20.06 1.90
CA THR A 316 2.95 -18.85 2.74
C THR A 316 2.89 -17.61 1.87
N SER A 317 2.34 -16.52 2.41
CA SER A 317 2.43 -15.22 1.77
C SER A 317 2.54 -14.11 2.81
N ILE A 318 3.28 -13.07 2.47
CA ILE A 318 3.33 -11.84 3.25
C ILE A 318 3.00 -10.66 2.36
N LYS A 319 2.04 -9.83 2.78
CA LYS A 319 1.57 -8.67 2.01
C LYS A 319 1.44 -7.48 2.93
N LYS A 320 1.74 -6.28 2.42
CA LYS A 320 1.51 -5.03 3.15
C LYS A 320 0.00 -4.87 3.41
N GLU A 321 -0.37 -4.72 4.68
CA GLU A 321 -1.74 -4.42 5.11
C GLU A 321 -1.96 -2.92 5.02
N VAL A 322 -2.92 -2.50 4.19
CA VAL A 322 -3.40 -1.11 4.23
C VAL A 322 -4.39 -1.02 5.38
N ARG A 323 -3.91 -0.63 6.56
CA ARG A 323 -4.79 -0.34 7.70
C ARG A 323 -5.44 1.01 7.53
N ASN A 324 -6.75 1.02 7.74
CA ASN A 324 -7.53 2.23 7.90
C ASN A 324 -7.84 2.37 9.37
N PHE A 325 -7.18 3.30 10.04
CA PHE A 325 -7.56 3.65 11.41
C PHE A 325 -8.77 4.57 11.31
N VAL A 326 -9.94 4.02 11.60
CA VAL A 326 -11.22 4.74 11.61
C VAL A 326 -11.86 4.46 12.97
N ASP A 327 -12.20 5.52 13.70
CA ASP A 327 -12.96 5.38 14.93
C ASP A 327 -14.32 4.73 14.63
N GLU A 328 -14.74 3.73 15.41
CA GLU A 328 -16.01 3.02 15.16
C GLU A 328 -17.22 3.96 15.10
N GLU A 329 -17.17 5.07 15.85
CA GLU A 329 -18.21 6.11 15.86
C GLU A 329 -18.30 6.90 14.53
N ASP A 330 -17.24 6.90 13.72
CA ASP A 330 -17.16 7.63 12.46
C ASP A 330 -17.57 6.80 11.25
N ILE A 331 -17.59 5.47 11.38
CA ILE A 331 -17.98 4.54 10.31
C ILE A 331 -19.34 4.93 9.68
N PRO A 332 -20.42 5.20 10.44
CA PRO A 332 -21.71 5.54 9.82
C PRO A 332 -21.68 6.84 9.01
N PHE A 333 -20.85 7.81 9.39
CA PHE A 333 -20.72 9.08 8.65
C PHE A 333 -19.89 8.89 7.38
N LEU A 334 -18.81 8.12 7.47
CA LEU A 334 -17.98 7.77 6.32
C LEU A 334 -18.78 6.98 5.28
N GLU A 335 -19.60 6.02 5.70
CA GLU A 335 -20.51 5.29 4.83
C GLU A 335 -21.56 6.20 4.18
N GLN A 336 -22.08 7.20 4.90
CA GLN A 336 -23.01 8.19 4.32
C GLN A 336 -22.37 9.05 3.23
N LEU A 337 -21.09 9.39 3.40
CA LEU A 337 -20.26 10.05 2.38
C LEU A 337 -19.75 9.06 1.31
N GLY A 338 -19.98 7.76 1.54
CA GLY A 338 -19.70 6.60 0.70
C GLY A 338 -18.24 6.18 0.63
N PHE A 339 -17.41 6.60 1.59
CA PHE A 339 -16.04 6.13 1.69
C PHE A 339 -15.98 4.62 1.77
N THR A 340 -14.96 4.05 1.15
CA THR A 340 -14.65 2.62 1.20
C THR A 340 -13.42 2.41 2.07
N PRO A 341 -13.12 1.17 2.51
CA PRO A 341 -11.84 0.87 3.13
C PRO A 341 -10.65 1.31 2.25
N SER A 342 -10.75 1.24 0.92
CA SER A 342 -9.65 1.71 0.05
C SER A 342 -9.47 3.24 0.01
N THR A 343 -10.50 4.02 0.37
CA THR A 343 -10.50 5.49 0.13
C THR A 343 -10.60 6.33 1.39
N VAL A 344 -10.76 5.70 2.55
CA VAL A 344 -10.86 6.39 3.85
C VAL A 344 -9.55 7.02 4.33
N ASN A 345 -8.41 6.59 3.78
CA ASN A 345 -7.09 7.20 4.03
C ASN A 345 -6.72 8.30 3.01
N SER A 346 -7.61 8.67 2.10
CA SER A 346 -7.37 9.77 1.15
C SER A 346 -7.16 11.09 1.89
N PHE A 347 -6.34 12.00 1.34
CA PHE A 347 -5.98 13.26 2.01
C PHE A 347 -7.20 14.12 2.42
N TYR A 348 -8.30 14.02 1.66
CA TYR A 348 -9.54 14.76 1.92
C TYR A 348 -10.48 14.04 2.90
N ALA A 349 -10.26 12.76 3.23
CA ALA A 349 -11.26 11.93 3.89
C ALA A 349 -11.65 12.45 5.28
N ASN A 350 -10.65 12.70 6.13
CA ASN A 350 -10.88 13.23 7.47
C ASN A 350 -11.48 14.65 7.45
N ASP A 351 -11.06 15.50 6.50
CA ASP A 351 -11.62 16.84 6.36
C ASP A 351 -13.10 16.81 5.94
N LEU A 352 -13.47 15.95 5.00
CA LEU A 352 -14.87 15.79 4.59
C LEU A 352 -15.72 15.24 5.74
N LEU A 353 -15.20 14.25 6.48
CA LEU A 353 -15.85 13.68 7.65
C LEU A 353 -16.10 14.72 8.75
N GLU A 354 -15.06 15.42 9.19
CA GLU A 354 -15.17 16.43 10.26
C GLU A 354 -16.09 17.58 9.85
N PHE A 355 -15.94 18.07 8.61
CA PHE A 355 -16.83 19.11 8.06
C PHE A 355 -18.28 18.63 8.02
N PHE A 356 -18.53 17.40 7.58
CA PHE A 356 -19.87 16.84 7.51
C PHE A 356 -20.50 16.74 8.90
N LYS A 357 -19.78 16.19 9.89
CA LYS A 357 -20.25 16.09 11.28
C LYS A 357 -20.59 17.48 11.84
N GLU A 358 -19.73 18.48 11.66
CA GLU A 358 -19.99 19.86 12.12
C GLU A 358 -21.25 20.47 11.49
N LYS A 359 -21.51 20.19 10.20
CA LYS A 359 -22.63 20.78 9.47
C LYS A 359 -23.95 20.02 9.61
N THR A 360 -23.95 18.79 10.12
CA THR A 360 -25.14 17.94 10.11
C THR A 360 -25.65 17.52 11.48
N ILE A 361 -24.78 17.39 12.49
CA ILE A 361 -25.21 16.99 13.83
C ILE A 361 -26.22 18.02 14.39
N GLY A 362 -27.41 17.53 14.76
CA GLY A 362 -28.51 18.35 15.27
C GLY A 362 -29.20 19.26 14.23
N LYS A 363 -29.00 19.01 12.92
CA LYS A 363 -29.65 19.77 11.83
C LYS A 363 -30.83 19.02 11.22
N SER A 364 -31.61 19.75 10.41
CA SER A 364 -32.75 19.20 9.69
C SER A 364 -32.33 18.18 8.63
N GLU A 365 -33.20 17.21 8.33
CA GLU A 365 -32.94 16.18 7.32
C GLU A 365 -32.59 16.77 5.94
N THR A 366 -33.25 17.88 5.56
CA THR A 366 -32.92 18.59 4.31
C THR A 366 -31.49 19.11 4.29
N THR A 367 -30.99 19.60 5.42
CA THR A 367 -29.59 20.03 5.57
C THR A 367 -28.64 18.84 5.47
N VAL A 368 -28.97 17.72 6.13
CA VAL A 368 -28.18 16.48 6.06
C VAL A 368 -28.07 15.99 4.62
N ARG A 369 -29.20 15.84 3.92
CA ARG A 369 -29.24 15.37 2.52
C ARG A 369 -28.43 16.25 1.57
N LYS A 370 -28.51 17.58 1.75
CA LYS A 370 -27.71 18.54 0.96
C LYS A 370 -26.21 18.27 1.13
N TYR A 371 -25.72 18.26 2.37
CA TYR A 371 -24.28 18.07 2.61
C TYR A 371 -23.83 16.67 2.22
N GLN A 372 -24.64 15.64 2.50
CA GLN A 372 -24.35 14.26 2.14
C GLN A 372 -24.17 14.13 0.63
N GLY A 373 -25.16 14.57 -0.16
CA GLY A 373 -25.11 14.47 -1.62
C GLY A 373 -23.94 15.24 -2.23
N SER A 374 -23.78 16.52 -1.86
CA SER A 374 -22.70 17.35 -2.42
C SER A 374 -21.30 16.86 -2.06
N LEU A 375 -21.10 16.34 -0.83
CA LEU A 375 -19.79 15.83 -0.41
C LEU A 375 -19.51 14.44 -0.99
N TYR A 376 -20.54 13.60 -1.15
CA TYR A 376 -20.42 12.33 -1.87
C TYR A 376 -19.96 12.56 -3.32
N GLU A 377 -20.61 13.48 -4.02
CA GLU A 377 -20.27 13.84 -5.41
C GLU A 377 -18.85 14.40 -5.51
N LEU A 378 -18.47 15.31 -4.59
CA LEU A 378 -17.11 15.84 -4.54
C LEU A 378 -16.09 14.73 -4.31
N ARG A 379 -16.36 13.83 -3.36
CA ARG A 379 -15.47 12.72 -3.03
C ARG A 379 -15.25 11.80 -4.23
N TYR A 380 -16.32 11.43 -4.93
CA TYR A 380 -16.24 10.65 -6.16
C TYR A 380 -15.35 11.31 -7.21
N LEU A 381 -15.48 12.63 -7.41
CA LEU A 381 -14.65 13.36 -8.38
C LEU A 381 -13.18 13.48 -7.94
N LEU A 382 -12.91 13.56 -6.63
CA LEU A 382 -11.54 13.58 -6.10
C LEU A 382 -10.86 12.22 -6.21
N GLU A 383 -11.60 11.10 -6.10
CA GLU A 383 -11.05 9.74 -6.26
C GLU A 383 -10.47 9.49 -7.66
N GLU A 384 -11.02 10.14 -8.69
CA GLU A 384 -10.57 9.99 -10.09
C GLU A 384 -9.29 10.80 -10.42
N THR A 385 -8.75 11.57 -9.46
CA THR A 385 -7.56 12.39 -9.68
C THR A 385 -6.44 12.04 -8.70
N PRO A 386 -5.17 11.91 -9.16
CA PRO A 386 -4.04 11.53 -8.31
C PRO A 386 -3.53 12.72 -7.48
N LEU A 387 -4.40 13.29 -6.65
CA LEU A 387 -4.10 14.41 -5.76
C LEU A 387 -3.69 13.90 -4.38
N THR A 388 -2.72 14.59 -3.75
CA THR A 388 -2.25 14.23 -2.40
C THR A 388 -2.51 15.31 -1.34
N SER A 389 -2.97 16.50 -1.76
CA SER A 389 -3.22 17.63 -0.87
C SER A 389 -4.24 18.62 -1.45
N TRP A 390 -4.83 19.46 -0.60
CA TRP A 390 -5.75 20.49 -1.06
C TRP A 390 -5.02 21.63 -1.80
N GLU A 391 -3.73 21.84 -1.54
CA GLU A 391 -2.88 22.83 -2.21
C GLU A 391 -2.73 22.54 -3.71
N GLU A 392 -2.78 21.26 -4.10
CA GLU A 392 -2.76 20.83 -5.50
C GLU A 392 -4.09 21.13 -6.23
N CYS A 393 -5.17 21.43 -5.49
CA CYS A 393 -6.47 21.80 -6.06
C CYS A 393 -6.45 23.27 -6.57
N THR A 394 -5.70 23.48 -7.64
CA THR A 394 -5.52 24.80 -8.29
C THR A 394 -6.81 25.32 -8.93
N SER A 395 -6.82 26.60 -9.36
CA SER A 395 -7.94 27.14 -10.16
C SER A 395 -8.19 26.32 -11.42
N VAL A 396 -7.14 25.83 -12.08
CA VAL A 396 -7.29 25.01 -13.30
C VAL A 396 -8.02 23.70 -12.98
N PHE A 397 -7.67 23.06 -11.87
CA PHE A 397 -8.34 21.86 -11.38
C PHE A 397 -9.84 22.11 -11.13
N TRP A 398 -10.20 23.13 -10.35
CA TRP A 398 -11.61 23.44 -10.05
C TRP A 398 -12.41 23.87 -11.28
N GLU A 399 -11.77 24.59 -12.21
CA GLU A 399 -12.38 24.94 -13.48
C GLU A 399 -12.69 23.68 -14.30
N HIS A 400 -11.78 22.69 -14.36
CA HIS A 400 -12.02 21.41 -15.05
C HIS A 400 -13.12 20.60 -14.36
N LEU A 401 -12.93 20.31 -13.07
CA LEU A 401 -13.82 19.47 -12.27
C LEU A 401 -15.27 19.95 -12.33
N LEU A 402 -15.50 21.26 -12.20
CA LEU A 402 -16.87 21.79 -12.23
C LEU A 402 -17.42 21.88 -13.66
N SER A 403 -16.63 22.33 -14.63
CA SER A 403 -17.11 22.63 -16.00
C SER A 403 -17.19 21.42 -16.93
N VAL A 404 -16.55 20.31 -16.57
CA VAL A 404 -16.54 19.08 -17.37
C VAL A 404 -17.02 17.91 -16.51
N ASP A 405 -16.22 17.48 -15.53
CA ASP A 405 -16.42 16.21 -14.84
C ASP A 405 -17.76 16.14 -14.10
N TYR A 406 -18.10 17.19 -13.35
CA TYR A 406 -19.36 17.27 -12.62
C TYR A 406 -20.58 17.34 -13.55
N ILE A 407 -20.46 17.98 -14.72
CA ILE A 407 -21.55 18.01 -15.72
C ILE A 407 -21.75 16.64 -16.35
N GLN A 408 -20.67 15.91 -16.62
CA GLN A 408 -20.71 14.57 -17.22
C GLN A 408 -21.23 13.51 -16.24
N LEU A 409 -21.14 13.75 -14.93
CA LEU A 409 -21.66 12.85 -13.90
C LEU A 409 -23.20 12.66 -13.99
N PHE A 410 -23.93 13.61 -14.59
CA PHE A 410 -25.39 13.58 -14.64
C PHE A 410 -25.94 13.78 -16.05
N GLU A 411 -26.76 12.83 -16.51
CA GLU A 411 -27.56 13.02 -17.73
C GLU A 411 -28.59 14.14 -17.58
N ASN A 412 -29.16 14.31 -16.37
CA ASN A 412 -30.21 15.28 -16.08
C ASN A 412 -29.95 16.01 -14.75
N MET A 413 -29.05 16.99 -14.76
CA MET A 413 -28.80 17.83 -13.58
C MET A 413 -29.92 18.84 -13.36
N ASN A 414 -30.23 19.20 -12.11
CA ASN A 414 -31.13 20.30 -11.80
C ASN A 414 -30.46 21.48 -11.09
N LYS A 415 -31.07 22.66 -11.21
CA LYS A 415 -30.55 23.92 -10.65
C LYS A 415 -30.39 23.89 -9.13
N THR A 416 -31.29 23.21 -8.42
CA THR A 416 -31.21 23.09 -6.97
C THR A 416 -29.97 22.30 -6.58
N GLN A 417 -29.71 21.17 -7.24
CA GLN A 417 -28.53 20.34 -7.03
C GLN A 417 -27.24 21.12 -7.27
N LEU A 418 -27.12 21.85 -8.39
CA LEU A 418 -25.95 22.70 -8.67
C LEU A 418 -25.75 23.77 -7.58
N LYS A 419 -26.83 24.45 -7.18
CA LYS A 419 -26.77 25.48 -6.13
C LYS A 419 -26.38 24.90 -4.78
N ASP A 420 -26.85 23.70 -4.48
CA ASP A 420 -26.50 23.00 -3.26
C ASP A 420 -25.04 22.60 -3.25
N LEU A 421 -24.51 22.04 -4.34
CA LEU A 421 -23.07 21.80 -4.51
C LEU A 421 -22.29 23.10 -4.29
N PHE A 422 -22.59 24.16 -5.04
CA PHE A 422 -21.85 25.43 -4.97
C PHE A 422 -21.88 26.05 -3.57
N SER A 423 -23.03 25.99 -2.90
CA SER A 423 -23.16 26.43 -1.52
C SER A 423 -22.33 25.56 -0.56
N THR A 424 -22.29 24.25 -0.77
CA THR A 424 -21.51 23.31 0.05
C THR A 424 -20.01 23.51 -0.16
N LEU A 425 -19.54 23.62 -1.41
CA LEU A 425 -18.13 23.88 -1.75
C LEU A 425 -17.64 25.22 -1.20
N LYS A 426 -18.44 26.29 -1.32
CA LYS A 426 -18.11 27.59 -0.70
C LYS A 426 -18.01 27.49 0.82
N ALA A 427 -18.84 26.66 1.46
CA ALA A 427 -18.80 26.45 2.91
C ALA A 427 -17.59 25.61 3.33
N LEU A 428 -17.29 24.54 2.59
CA LEU A 428 -16.11 23.69 2.79
C LEU A 428 -14.83 24.50 2.62
N ALA A 429 -14.72 25.29 1.55
CA ALA A 429 -13.58 26.17 1.29
C ALA A 429 -13.30 27.14 2.45
N LYS A 430 -14.35 27.77 2.99
CA LYS A 430 -14.21 28.65 4.18
C LYS A 430 -13.80 27.88 5.42
N TRP A 431 -14.29 26.66 5.59
CA TRP A 431 -13.95 25.79 6.70
C TRP A 431 -12.49 25.34 6.64
N LEU A 432 -12.01 24.89 5.48
CA LEU A 432 -10.61 24.54 5.24
C LEU A 432 -9.68 25.72 5.51
N ASN A 433 -10.00 26.91 4.98
CA ASN A 433 -9.21 28.13 5.25
C ASN A 433 -9.09 28.42 6.75
N LYS A 434 -10.17 28.21 7.52
CA LYS A 434 -10.16 28.42 8.97
C LYS A 434 -9.32 27.35 9.69
N ARG A 435 -9.46 26.08 9.30
CA ARG A 435 -8.76 24.94 9.90
C ARG A 435 -7.25 25.05 9.72
N TYR A 436 -6.82 25.27 8.48
CA TYR A 436 -5.40 25.31 8.11
C TYR A 436 -4.76 26.68 8.26
N LYS A 437 -5.55 27.75 8.52
CA LYS A 437 -5.08 29.14 8.55
C LYS A 437 -4.38 29.55 7.24
N THR A 438 -4.89 29.04 6.13
CA THR A 438 -4.41 29.27 4.76
C THR A 438 -5.55 29.79 3.88
N ASP A 439 -5.28 29.99 2.58
CA ASP A 439 -6.26 30.44 1.60
C ASP A 439 -6.51 29.40 0.48
N ILE A 440 -6.38 28.12 0.85
CA ILE A 440 -6.54 26.95 -0.04
C ILE A 440 -7.90 26.98 -0.77
N GLY A 441 -8.96 27.39 -0.08
CA GLY A 441 -10.31 27.49 -0.60
C GLY A 441 -10.56 28.66 -1.57
N LYS A 442 -9.61 29.58 -1.76
CA LYS A 442 -9.78 30.75 -2.64
C LYS A 442 -10.10 30.38 -4.08
N ASN A 443 -9.44 29.35 -4.59
CA ASN A 443 -9.56 28.95 -6.00
C ASN A 443 -10.99 28.54 -6.32
N VAL A 444 -11.58 27.60 -5.58
CA VAL A 444 -12.96 27.14 -5.80
C VAL A 444 -13.98 28.25 -5.58
N ILE A 445 -13.79 29.10 -4.57
CA ILE A 445 -14.69 30.25 -4.34
C ILE A 445 -14.66 31.20 -5.55
N SER A 446 -13.46 31.51 -6.06
CA SER A 446 -13.30 32.41 -7.20
C SER A 446 -13.93 31.83 -8.47
N VAL A 447 -13.72 30.54 -8.74
CA VAL A 447 -14.30 29.85 -9.91
C VAL A 447 -15.82 29.88 -9.85
N ILE A 448 -16.42 29.54 -8.71
CA ILE A 448 -17.88 29.56 -8.59
C ILE A 448 -18.42 30.99 -8.73
N GLN A 449 -17.85 31.97 -8.01
CA GLN A 449 -18.35 33.36 -8.05
C GLN A 449 -18.33 33.98 -9.45
N LYS A 450 -17.31 33.66 -10.27
CA LYS A 450 -17.19 34.20 -11.62
C LYS A 450 -18.14 33.55 -12.63
N ASN A 451 -18.43 32.26 -12.45
CA ASN A 451 -19.04 31.44 -13.51
C ASN A 451 -20.42 30.88 -13.14
N GLU A 452 -20.93 31.11 -11.91
CA GLU A 452 -22.19 30.50 -11.43
C GLU A 452 -23.40 30.75 -12.35
N SER A 453 -23.49 31.93 -12.98
CA SER A 453 -24.55 32.22 -13.97
C SER A 453 -24.45 31.31 -15.18
N ASP A 454 -23.25 31.17 -15.76
CA ASP A 454 -22.99 30.37 -16.95
C ASP A 454 -23.30 28.88 -16.71
N PHE A 455 -23.00 28.37 -15.51
CA PHE A 455 -23.35 27.02 -15.11
C PHE A 455 -24.87 26.80 -15.03
N ILE A 456 -25.59 27.74 -14.42
CA ILE A 456 -27.06 27.67 -14.35
C ILE A 456 -27.64 27.69 -15.77
N GLU A 457 -27.13 28.56 -16.63
CA GLU A 457 -27.58 28.71 -18.01
C GLU A 457 -27.34 27.43 -18.84
N ALA A 458 -26.19 26.77 -18.65
CA ALA A 458 -25.92 25.48 -19.29
C ALA A 458 -26.97 24.41 -18.91
N ILE A 459 -27.36 24.36 -17.63
CA ILE A 459 -28.38 23.42 -17.14
C ILE A 459 -29.77 23.75 -17.70
N GLU A 460 -30.17 25.02 -17.70
CA GLU A 460 -31.47 25.43 -18.24
C GLU A 460 -31.55 25.18 -19.76
N ALA A 461 -30.46 25.42 -20.49
CA ALA A 461 -30.32 25.09 -21.91
C ALA A 461 -30.47 23.58 -22.17
N LEU A 462 -29.78 22.73 -21.38
CA LEU A 462 -29.90 21.27 -21.50
C LEU A 462 -31.35 20.80 -21.34
N LYS A 463 -32.08 21.39 -20.39
CA LYS A 463 -33.47 21.01 -20.09
C LYS A 463 -34.49 21.55 -21.08
N SER A 464 -34.23 22.72 -21.67
CA SER A 464 -35.18 23.38 -22.56
C SER A 464 -35.25 22.70 -23.93
N ILE A 465 -34.13 22.13 -24.40
CA ILE A 465 -34.03 21.53 -25.72
C ILE A 465 -34.91 20.28 -25.82
N ILE A 466 -35.85 20.32 -26.76
CA ILE A 466 -36.68 19.19 -27.18
C ILE A 466 -35.98 18.53 -28.36
N LEU A 467 -35.68 17.23 -28.25
CA LEU A 467 -35.08 16.48 -29.35
C LEU A 467 -36.04 16.38 -30.54
N TYR A 468 -35.52 16.43 -31.77
CA TYR A 468 -36.33 16.37 -33.00
C TYR A 468 -37.34 15.20 -33.01
N ARG A 469 -36.93 13.99 -32.60
CA ARG A 469 -37.83 12.82 -32.52
C ARG A 469 -39.00 13.01 -31.55
N ARG A 470 -38.83 13.80 -30.49
CA ARG A 470 -39.91 14.12 -29.54
C ARG A 470 -40.84 15.19 -30.10
N LYS A 471 -40.33 16.08 -30.95
CA LYS A 471 -41.14 17.10 -31.65
C LYS A 471 -42.19 16.46 -32.57
N GLU A 472 -41.92 15.28 -33.14
CA GLU A 472 -42.87 14.54 -34.02
C GLU A 472 -44.19 14.19 -33.33
N ASN A 473 -44.19 14.07 -32.01
CA ASN A 473 -45.37 13.72 -31.23
C ASN A 473 -46.23 14.93 -30.82
N TYR A 474 -45.85 16.16 -31.20
CA TYR A 474 -46.64 17.34 -30.87
C TYR A 474 -47.78 17.52 -31.88
N PRO A 475 -49.06 17.54 -31.45
CA PRO A 475 -50.22 17.43 -32.34
C PRO A 475 -50.46 18.60 -33.30
N ASN A 476 -49.59 19.63 -33.33
CA ASN A 476 -49.71 20.81 -34.18
C ASN A 476 -48.37 21.27 -34.80
N ILE A 477 -47.36 20.40 -34.84
CA ILE A 477 -46.03 20.76 -35.36
C ILE A 477 -45.77 19.98 -36.65
N ASN A 478 -45.75 20.68 -37.78
CA ASN A 478 -45.32 20.10 -39.05
C ASN A 478 -43.79 20.16 -39.14
N LEU A 479 -43.12 19.02 -38.95
CA LEU A 479 -41.65 18.94 -39.02
C LEU A 479 -41.20 18.60 -40.45
N PRO A 480 -40.18 19.31 -40.96
CA PRO A 480 -39.59 18.99 -42.26
C PRO A 480 -38.83 17.67 -42.18
N LYS A 481 -38.93 16.80 -43.18
CA LYS A 481 -38.25 15.49 -43.16
C LYS A 481 -36.73 15.66 -43.10
N LEU A 482 -36.08 14.88 -42.24
CA LEU A 482 -34.62 14.77 -42.22
C LEU A 482 -34.13 13.97 -43.43
N ILE A 483 -33.12 14.45 -44.15
CA ILE A 483 -32.59 13.78 -45.35
C ILE A 483 -31.27 13.04 -45.05
N ALA A 484 -31.20 11.79 -45.55
CA ALA A 484 -30.08 10.84 -45.70
C ALA A 484 -28.77 11.03 -44.88
N LYS A 485 -28.41 9.93 -44.18
CA LYS A 485 -27.19 9.51 -43.44
C LYS A 485 -25.84 10.26 -43.59
N HIS A 486 -25.58 11.03 -44.64
CA HIS A 486 -24.27 11.61 -44.98
C HIS A 486 -24.10 13.09 -44.57
N LYS A 487 -25.15 13.72 -44.03
CA LYS A 487 -25.12 15.08 -43.45
C LYS A 487 -25.50 15.06 -41.95
N ARG A 488 -25.09 14.01 -41.24
CA ARG A 488 -25.12 14.02 -39.77
C ARG A 488 -23.85 14.68 -39.26
N LEU A 489 -24.00 15.54 -38.27
CA LEU A 489 -22.89 16.13 -37.54
C LEU A 489 -22.95 15.63 -36.11
N ASP A 490 -21.85 15.05 -35.66
CA ASP A 490 -21.65 14.65 -34.28
C ASP A 490 -20.40 15.35 -33.73
N GLY A 491 -20.45 15.72 -32.46
CA GLY A 491 -19.36 16.30 -31.71
C GLY A 491 -19.78 17.48 -30.85
N LEU A 492 -18.82 18.38 -30.60
CA LEU A 492 -19.00 19.54 -29.75
C LEU A 492 -19.22 20.80 -30.55
N PHE A 493 -20.26 21.56 -30.20
CA PHE A 493 -20.68 22.78 -30.88
C PHE A 493 -20.72 23.95 -29.91
N GLU A 494 -20.09 25.06 -30.27
CA GLU A 494 -20.12 26.31 -29.52
C GLU A 494 -21.15 27.26 -30.15
N VAL A 495 -22.03 27.83 -29.33
CA VAL A 495 -23.00 28.84 -29.75
C VAL A 495 -22.28 30.15 -30.05
N VAL A 496 -22.35 30.60 -31.30
CA VAL A 496 -21.74 31.85 -31.77
C VAL A 496 -22.76 33.00 -31.71
N LYS A 497 -24.03 32.72 -31.98
CA LYS A 497 -25.09 33.73 -31.99
C LYS A 497 -26.46 33.09 -31.76
N CYS A 498 -27.33 33.78 -31.02
CA CYS A 498 -28.75 33.42 -30.91
C CYS A 498 -29.58 34.37 -31.79
N ASN A 499 -30.46 33.81 -32.63
CA ASN A 499 -31.43 34.55 -33.44
C ASN A 499 -32.83 34.42 -32.78
N THR A 500 -33.91 34.64 -33.53
CA THR A 500 -35.28 34.53 -32.98
C THR A 500 -35.73 33.07 -32.84
N ASP A 501 -35.48 32.25 -33.87
CA ASP A 501 -35.95 30.87 -34.04
C ASP A 501 -34.80 29.87 -34.31
N SER A 502 -33.57 30.31 -34.07
CA SER A 502 -32.37 29.54 -34.41
C SER A 502 -31.16 29.99 -33.62
N ILE A 503 -30.17 29.12 -33.55
CA ILE A 503 -28.82 29.43 -33.06
C ILE A 503 -27.81 29.16 -34.18
N GLU A 504 -26.79 30.02 -34.26
CA GLU A 504 -25.62 29.83 -35.11
C GLU A 504 -24.52 29.20 -34.26
N VAL A 505 -24.00 28.06 -34.69
CA VAL A 505 -23.02 27.27 -33.95
C VAL A 505 -21.81 26.97 -34.80
N LYS A 506 -20.65 26.76 -34.17
CA LYS A 506 -19.45 26.25 -34.83
C LYS A 506 -19.00 24.98 -34.15
N LYS A 507 -18.55 24.00 -34.93
CA LYS A 507 -17.96 22.79 -34.38
C LYS A 507 -16.57 23.11 -33.80
N ILE A 508 -16.26 22.64 -32.60
CA ILE A 508 -15.04 23.03 -31.86
C ILE A 508 -13.75 22.53 -32.54
N ASP A 509 -13.79 21.40 -33.24
CA ASP A 509 -12.64 20.72 -33.88
C ASP A 509 -12.45 21.06 -35.37
N SER A 510 -13.32 21.87 -35.96
CA SER A 510 -13.32 22.15 -37.40
C SER A 510 -13.20 23.65 -37.66
N HIS A 511 -12.27 24.04 -38.54
CA HIS A 511 -12.08 25.45 -38.86
C HIS A 511 -13.23 26.01 -39.71
N GLN A 512 -13.69 27.20 -39.28
CA GLN A 512 -14.51 28.21 -39.98
C GLN A 512 -15.97 27.90 -40.36
N LYS A 513 -16.39 26.64 -40.49
CA LYS A 513 -17.78 26.37 -40.91
C LYS A 513 -18.76 26.58 -39.75
N ARG A 514 -19.73 27.46 -39.97
CA ARG A 514 -20.85 27.72 -39.06
C ARG A 514 -22.10 27.01 -39.55
N TYR A 515 -22.93 26.59 -38.60
CA TYR A 515 -24.15 25.82 -38.83
C TYR A 515 -25.32 26.56 -38.18
N ILE A 516 -26.48 26.54 -38.81
CA ILE A 516 -27.70 27.11 -38.26
C ILE A 516 -28.55 25.96 -37.74
N VAL A 517 -28.81 25.96 -36.43
CA VAL A 517 -29.62 24.97 -35.75
C VAL A 517 -30.97 25.58 -35.43
N THR A 518 -32.04 24.96 -35.90
CA THR A 518 -33.41 25.43 -35.67
C THR A 518 -33.91 24.98 -34.30
N LEU A 519 -34.48 25.93 -33.56
CA LEU A 519 -34.98 25.76 -32.20
C LEU A 519 -36.30 26.54 -32.08
N PHE A 520 -37.16 26.15 -31.14
CA PHE A 520 -38.35 26.92 -30.78
C PHE A 520 -37.95 28.17 -29.98
N ASP A 521 -38.78 29.21 -30.03
CA ASP A 521 -38.54 30.47 -29.33
C ASP A 521 -38.22 30.29 -27.83
N HIS A 522 -38.82 29.32 -27.16
CA HIS A 522 -38.55 29.04 -25.75
C HIS A 522 -37.20 28.33 -25.53
N GLU A 523 -36.76 27.49 -26.48
CA GLU A 523 -35.44 26.85 -26.45
C GLU A 523 -34.35 27.91 -26.67
N VAL A 524 -34.55 28.81 -27.65
CA VAL A 524 -33.59 29.88 -27.98
C VAL A 524 -33.38 30.85 -26.82
N LYS A 525 -34.44 31.14 -26.03
CA LYS A 525 -34.35 32.02 -24.85
C LYS A 525 -33.40 31.50 -23.76
N GLU A 526 -33.26 30.18 -23.64
CA GLU A 526 -32.39 29.55 -22.66
C GLU A 526 -30.96 29.33 -23.21
N MET A 527 -30.75 29.49 -24.52
CA MET A 527 -29.42 29.42 -25.14
C MET A 527 -28.68 30.75 -25.04
N LYS A 528 -27.38 30.71 -24.73
CA LYS A 528 -26.50 31.88 -24.75
C LYS A 528 -25.25 31.68 -25.59
N GLN A 529 -24.74 32.79 -26.12
CA GLN A 529 -23.47 32.82 -26.82
C GLN A 529 -22.35 32.32 -25.90
N GLY A 530 -21.51 31.43 -26.42
CA GLY A 530 -20.39 30.81 -25.71
C GLY A 530 -20.71 29.46 -25.07
N LEU A 531 -21.99 29.10 -24.87
CA LEU A 531 -22.34 27.76 -24.42
C LEU A 531 -21.85 26.71 -25.41
N ILE A 532 -21.48 25.55 -24.89
CA ILE A 532 -20.99 24.42 -25.67
C ILE A 532 -21.93 23.26 -25.45
N PHE A 533 -22.28 22.51 -26.48
CA PHE A 533 -23.09 21.31 -26.32
C PHE A 533 -22.54 20.15 -27.13
N ALA A 534 -22.61 18.95 -26.54
CA ALA A 534 -22.33 17.68 -27.18
C ALA A 534 -23.63 17.13 -27.76
N ALA A 535 -23.71 17.02 -29.08
CA ALA A 535 -24.95 16.63 -29.75
C ALA A 535 -24.71 15.92 -31.08
N GLU A 536 -25.69 15.11 -31.44
CA GLU A 536 -25.89 14.70 -32.82
C GLU A 536 -26.93 15.62 -33.47
N MET A 537 -26.61 16.11 -34.67
CA MET A 537 -27.49 16.92 -35.48
C MET A 537 -27.69 16.31 -36.87
N ALA A 538 -28.89 16.47 -37.40
CA ALA A 538 -29.23 16.07 -38.76
C ALA A 538 -29.84 17.25 -39.53
N VAL A 539 -29.68 17.22 -40.84
CA VAL A 539 -30.20 18.26 -41.73
C VAL A 539 -31.58 17.92 -42.26
N ASP A 540 -32.42 18.92 -42.44
CA ASP A 540 -33.71 18.81 -43.14
C ASP A 540 -33.60 19.09 -44.66
N GLU A 541 -34.74 19.04 -45.35
CA GLU A 541 -34.84 19.25 -46.80
C GLU A 541 -34.42 20.65 -47.27
N ILE A 542 -34.31 21.62 -46.36
CA ILE A 542 -33.95 23.02 -46.65
C ILE A 542 -32.61 23.42 -46.01
N ASP A 543 -31.74 22.44 -45.77
CA ASP A 543 -30.37 22.60 -45.24
C ASP A 543 -30.29 23.23 -43.82
N ARG A 544 -31.34 23.10 -42.99
CA ARG A 544 -31.31 23.50 -41.57
C ARG A 544 -30.97 22.32 -40.66
N TYR A 545 -30.16 22.56 -39.63
CA TYR A 545 -29.80 21.53 -38.67
C TYR A 545 -30.82 21.44 -37.54
N HIS A 546 -31.10 20.22 -37.11
CA HIS A 546 -31.94 19.91 -35.97
C HIS A 546 -31.19 18.97 -35.02
N ILE A 547 -31.31 19.22 -33.72
CA ILE A 547 -30.71 18.37 -32.68
C ILE A 547 -31.49 17.06 -32.61
N THR A 548 -30.83 15.96 -32.98
CA THR A 548 -31.42 14.63 -32.92
C THR A 548 -31.13 13.95 -31.59
N GLU A 549 -29.93 14.17 -31.03
CA GLU A 549 -29.54 13.73 -29.70
C GLU A 549 -28.73 14.84 -29.02
N LEU A 550 -28.89 14.98 -27.70
CA LEU A 550 -28.19 15.96 -26.87
C LEU A 550 -27.67 15.23 -25.63
N HIS A 551 -26.35 15.21 -25.46
CA HIS A 551 -25.72 14.51 -24.35
C HIS A 551 -25.52 15.46 -23.16
N HIS A 552 -24.80 16.56 -23.36
CA HIS A 552 -24.52 17.54 -22.33
C HIS A 552 -24.44 18.96 -22.90
N VAL A 553 -24.71 19.95 -22.04
CA VAL A 553 -24.43 21.36 -22.29
C VAL A 553 -23.45 21.85 -21.22
N TYR A 554 -22.39 22.50 -21.66
CA TYR A 554 -21.27 22.97 -20.87
C TYR A 554 -21.21 24.51 -20.87
N PRO A 555 -20.74 25.13 -19.78
CA PRO A 555 -20.48 26.56 -19.73
C PRO A 555 -19.28 26.93 -20.62
N PRO A 556 -19.10 28.22 -20.99
CA PRO A 556 -18.01 28.65 -21.87
C PRO A 556 -16.61 28.29 -21.36
N LEU A 557 -16.44 28.23 -20.04
CA LEU A 557 -15.20 27.85 -19.36
C LEU A 557 -14.71 26.43 -19.75
N ALA A 558 -15.63 25.51 -20.05
CA ALA A 558 -15.29 24.11 -20.37
C ALA A 558 -14.49 23.97 -21.67
N LYS A 559 -14.54 24.99 -22.54
CA LYS A 559 -14.00 24.93 -23.91
C LYS A 559 -12.58 24.41 -23.99
N ARG A 560 -11.68 24.94 -23.15
CA ARG A 560 -10.25 24.61 -23.23
C ARG A 560 -9.99 23.15 -22.87
N PHE A 561 -10.73 22.63 -21.90
CA PHE A 561 -10.60 21.27 -21.39
C PHE A 561 -11.18 20.25 -22.37
N LEU A 562 -12.35 20.56 -22.94
CA LEU A 562 -12.96 19.74 -23.98
C LEU A 562 -12.04 19.63 -25.22
N LEU A 563 -11.33 20.71 -25.57
CA LEU A 563 -10.33 20.68 -26.65
C LEU A 563 -9.13 19.77 -26.32
N GLU A 564 -8.63 19.81 -25.08
CA GLU A 564 -7.52 18.94 -24.63
C GLU A 564 -7.91 17.46 -24.65
N MET A 565 -9.12 17.12 -24.21
CA MET A 565 -9.65 15.74 -24.26
C MET A 565 -9.71 15.20 -25.70
N MET A 566 -10.09 16.06 -26.68
CA MET A 566 -10.15 15.66 -28.09
C MET A 566 -8.76 15.42 -28.71
N VAL A 567 -7.71 16.05 -28.20
CA VAL A 567 -6.33 15.84 -28.69
C VAL A 567 -5.75 14.53 -28.14
N THR A 568 -6.11 14.16 -26.91
CA THR A 568 -5.57 12.97 -26.22
C THR A 568 -6.14 11.65 -26.77
N ILE A 569 -7.26 11.70 -27.49
CA ILE A 569 -7.93 10.54 -28.12
C ILE A 569 -7.48 10.30 -29.58
N ARG A 570 -6.60 11.16 -30.13
CA ARG A 570 -5.97 10.98 -31.45
C ARG A 570 -4.54 10.49 -31.31
#